data_AF-Q4V0U9-F1
#
_entry.id   AF-Q4V0U9-F1
#
_cell.length_a   1.000
_cell.length_b   1.000
_cell.length_c   1.000
_cell.angle_alpha   90.00
_cell.angle_beta   90.00
_cell.angle_gamma   90.00
#
_symmetry.space_group_name_H-M   'P 1'
#
loop_
_entity.id
_entity.type
_entity.pdbx_description
1 polymer ?
#
loop_
_entity_poly.entity_id
_entity_poly.type
_entity_poly.pdbx_seq_one_letter_code
_entity_poly.pdbx_strand_id
1 'polypeptide(L)'
;MIYVKKEFMSLLVAATCLIFTGCSADMKVVEEDATEKLQDSKLSPYIEKASYKAGSKTENTTSVNININVDERFSDLETMEKYEVMQDAITKIQGTVIDCGSDNRCLYDNLHITYGDDK
;
A
#
# COMPACT_ATOMS: atom_id res chain seq x y z
N MET A 1 -2.93 28.52 22.35
CA MET A 1 -1.82 28.63 21.38
C MET A 1 -0.56 28.16 22.08
N ILE A 2 -0.19 26.89 21.89
CA ILE A 2 0.99 26.27 22.50
C ILE A 2 1.92 25.89 21.35
N TYR A 3 3.07 26.54 21.34
CA TYR A 3 4.21 26.26 20.47
C TYR A 3 4.99 25.09 21.08
N VAL A 4 5.18 24.00 20.35
CA VAL A 4 6.28 23.07 20.61
C VAL A 4 6.94 22.70 19.28
N LYS A 5 8.09 23.32 19.05
CA LYS A 5 9.07 23.02 18.01
C LYS A 5 10.25 22.39 18.74
N LYS A 6 10.57 21.11 18.50
CA LYS A 6 11.76 20.33 18.95
C LYS A 6 11.42 18.82 18.88
N GLU A 7 12.16 17.87 18.34
CA GLU A 7 13.50 17.79 17.77
C GLU A 7 13.54 16.66 16.72
N PHE A 8 14.22 16.92 15.59
CA PHE A 8 14.80 15.88 14.75
C PHE A 8 15.96 15.24 15.55
N MET A 9 15.77 14.04 16.07
CA MET A 9 16.88 13.23 16.61
C MET A 9 16.59 11.73 16.44
N SER A 10 17.25 11.16 15.43
CA SER A 10 18.11 10.00 15.53
C SER A 10 17.53 8.71 16.14
N LEU A 11 17.29 7.71 15.28
CA LEU A 11 17.76 6.37 15.57
C LEU A 11 18.04 5.59 14.28
N LEU A 12 19.33 5.57 13.90
CA LEU A 12 19.92 4.59 12.99
C LEU A 12 19.79 3.20 13.62
N VAL A 13 18.96 2.33 13.06
CA VAL A 13 19.06 0.88 13.27
C VAL A 13 19.43 0.26 11.94
N ALA A 14 20.73 0.22 11.68
CA ALA A 14 21.32 -0.64 10.66
C ALA A 14 21.30 -2.08 11.19
N ALA A 15 20.18 -2.78 10.98
CA ALA A 15 20.11 -4.21 11.22
C ALA A 15 20.80 -4.93 10.04
N THR A 16 21.91 -5.58 10.36
CA THR A 16 22.71 -6.44 9.50
C THR A 16 21.86 -7.48 8.77
N CYS A 17 21.78 -7.38 7.44
CA CYS A 17 21.22 -8.39 6.56
C CYS A 17 22.07 -9.67 6.62
N LEU A 18 21.61 -10.67 7.36
CA LEU A 18 22.07 -12.05 7.24
C LEU A 18 21.64 -12.58 5.86
N ILE A 19 22.66 -12.90 5.07
CA ILE A 19 22.58 -13.39 3.70
C ILE A 19 22.18 -14.87 3.76
N PHE A 20 20.88 -15.16 3.66
CA PHE A 20 20.38 -16.49 3.35
C PHE A 20 19.57 -16.41 2.05
N THR A 21 20.16 -16.93 0.98
CA THR A 21 19.56 -17.48 -0.25
C THR A 21 18.13 -17.04 -0.62
N GLY A 22 18.03 -16.25 -1.69
CA GLY A 22 16.79 -15.81 -2.32
C GLY A 22 16.23 -14.57 -1.67
N CYS A 23 16.85 -13.41 -1.94
CA CYS A 23 16.41 -12.11 -1.41
C CYS A 23 14.88 -12.01 -1.49
N SER A 24 14.24 -11.68 -0.37
CA SER A 24 12.80 -11.44 -0.29
C SER A 24 12.43 -10.15 -1.03
N ALA A 25 11.16 -9.99 -1.37
CA ALA A 25 10.64 -8.72 -1.88
C ALA A 25 11.01 -7.55 -0.95
N ASP A 26 11.48 -6.45 -1.53
CA ASP A 26 11.68 -5.17 -0.87
C ASP A 26 10.33 -4.46 -0.74
N MET A 27 9.71 -4.62 0.42
CA MET A 27 8.41 -4.03 0.70
C MET A 27 8.44 -2.50 0.75
N LYS A 28 9.60 -1.86 0.92
CA LYS A 28 9.70 -0.40 0.90
C LYS A 28 9.44 0.15 -0.51
N VAL A 29 9.96 -0.52 -1.54
CA VAL A 29 9.69 -0.17 -2.94
C VAL A 29 8.20 -0.35 -3.26
N VAL A 30 7.60 -1.43 -2.78
CA VAL A 30 6.17 -1.73 -2.93
C VAL A 30 5.31 -0.65 -2.27
N GLU A 31 5.64 -0.27 -1.04
CA GLU A 31 4.92 0.77 -0.31
C GLU A 31 4.99 2.12 -1.02
N GLU A 32 6.17 2.53 -1.51
CA GLU A 32 6.36 3.78 -2.24
C GLU A 32 5.56 3.81 -3.56
N ASP A 33 5.71 2.79 -4.40
CA ASP A 33 5.03 2.71 -5.70
C ASP A 33 3.50 2.61 -5.56
N ALA A 34 3.00 1.79 -4.64
CA ALA A 34 1.57 1.68 -4.42
C ALA A 34 0.98 2.97 -3.81
N THR A 35 1.72 3.65 -2.93
CA THR A 35 1.29 4.94 -2.38
C THR A 35 1.16 5.99 -3.47
N GLU A 36 2.13 6.07 -4.41
CA GLU A 36 2.07 7.00 -5.54
C GLU A 36 0.82 6.76 -6.40
N LYS A 37 0.54 5.50 -6.76
CA LYS A 37 -0.65 5.12 -7.54
C LYS A 37 -1.96 5.42 -6.82
N LEU A 38 -2.01 5.21 -5.50
CA LEU A 38 -3.18 5.54 -4.68
C LEU A 38 -3.40 7.04 -4.56
N GLN A 39 -2.32 7.82 -4.43
CA GLN A 39 -2.40 9.27 -4.36
C GLN A 39 -2.92 9.89 -5.67
N ASP A 40 -2.62 9.26 -6.81
CA ASP A 40 -3.13 9.63 -8.13
C ASP A 40 -4.54 9.07 -8.41
N SER A 41 -5.15 8.37 -7.46
CA SER A 41 -6.52 7.82 -7.61
C SER A 41 -7.59 8.74 -7.04
N LYS A 42 -8.82 8.59 -7.52
CA LYS A 42 -10.02 9.20 -6.93
C LYS A 42 -10.24 8.77 -5.47
N LEU A 43 -9.64 7.66 -5.02
CA LEU A 43 -9.73 7.17 -3.65
C LEU A 43 -8.85 7.99 -2.68
N SER A 44 -7.80 8.65 -3.19
CA SER A 44 -6.82 9.44 -2.43
C SER A 44 -7.42 10.32 -1.32
N PRO A 45 -8.49 11.11 -1.56
CA PRO A 45 -9.04 11.99 -0.53
C PRO A 45 -9.64 11.27 0.66
N TYR A 46 -9.96 9.98 0.53
CA TYR A 46 -10.67 9.18 1.52
C TYR A 46 -9.75 8.19 2.25
N ILE A 47 -8.49 8.03 1.84
CA ILE A 47 -7.58 7.06 2.44
C ILE A 47 -7.16 7.54 3.83
N GLU A 48 -7.54 6.80 4.86
CA GLU A 48 -7.06 7.01 6.22
C GLU A 48 -5.76 6.24 6.46
N LYS A 49 -5.71 4.98 6.02
CA LYS A 49 -4.55 4.11 6.21
C LYS A 49 -4.47 3.06 5.11
N ALA A 50 -3.28 2.85 4.57
CA ALA A 50 -2.97 1.70 3.72
C ALA A 50 -1.98 0.77 4.44
N SER A 51 -2.11 -0.53 4.18
CA SER A 51 -1.17 -1.55 4.64
C SER A 51 -0.88 -2.54 3.53
N TYR A 52 0.36 -2.99 3.48
CA TYR A 52 0.90 -3.78 2.38
C TYR A 52 1.50 -5.05 2.95
N LYS A 53 1.10 -6.20 2.42
CA LYS A 53 1.55 -7.49 2.92
C LYS A 53 1.96 -8.40 1.78
N ALA A 54 3.20 -8.89 1.83
CA ALA A 54 3.66 -9.96 0.99
C ALA A 54 2.79 -11.22 1.20
N GLY A 55 2.27 -11.75 0.10
CA GLY A 55 1.46 -12.96 0.04
C GLY A 55 2.27 -14.18 -0.38
N SER A 56 1.66 -15.00 -1.24
CA SER A 56 2.31 -16.14 -1.87
C SER A 56 3.51 -15.70 -2.71
N LYS A 57 4.56 -16.51 -2.69
CA LYS A 57 5.75 -16.35 -3.52
C LYS A 57 5.87 -17.54 -4.48
N THR A 58 6.03 -17.24 -5.77
CA THR A 58 6.52 -18.19 -6.78
C THR A 58 8.01 -17.92 -7.03
N GLU A 59 8.64 -18.59 -8.01
CA GLU A 59 10.09 -18.54 -8.23
C GLU A 59 10.69 -17.13 -8.17
N ASN A 60 10.11 -16.18 -8.90
CA ASN A 60 10.56 -14.80 -8.97
C ASN A 60 9.45 -13.76 -8.75
N THR A 61 8.24 -14.18 -8.36
CA THR A 61 7.12 -13.26 -8.18
C THR A 61 6.53 -13.39 -6.78
N THR A 62 6.38 -12.27 -6.08
CA THR A 62 5.70 -12.19 -4.79
C THR A 62 4.37 -11.47 -4.99
N SER A 63 3.25 -12.09 -4.61
CA SER A 63 1.98 -11.38 -4.56
C SER A 63 1.99 -10.37 -3.44
N VAL A 64 1.35 -9.22 -3.66
CA VAL A 64 1.18 -8.16 -2.67
C VAL A 64 -0.31 -7.96 -2.47
N ASN A 65 -0.73 -8.03 -1.21
CA ASN A 65 -2.08 -7.71 -0.79
C ASN A 65 -2.08 -6.32 -0.16
N ILE A 66 -2.98 -5.47 -0.63
CA ILE A 66 -3.15 -4.10 -0.14
C ILE A 66 -4.49 -4.01 0.57
N ASN A 67 -4.47 -3.57 1.82
CA ASN A 67 -5.69 -3.23 2.56
C ASN A 67 -5.72 -1.73 2.81
N ILE A 68 -6.80 -1.08 2.39
CA ILE A 68 -7.04 0.35 2.52
C ILE A 68 -8.21 0.55 3.45
N ASN A 69 -7.96 1.21 4.58
CA ASN A 69 -9.00 1.79 5.40
C ASN A 69 -9.33 3.18 4.86
N VAL A 70 -10.59 3.41 4.55
CA VAL A 70 -11.10 4.72 4.15
C VAL A 70 -11.90 5.36 5.26
N ASP A 71 -11.88 6.69 5.31
CA ASP A 71 -12.61 7.46 6.30
C ASP A 71 -14.12 7.52 6.02
N GLU A 72 -14.87 8.05 7.00
CA GLU A 72 -16.33 8.12 6.98
C GLU A 72 -16.91 8.88 5.78
N ARG A 73 -16.17 9.84 5.18
CA ARG A 73 -16.65 10.61 4.03
C ARG A 73 -16.83 9.74 2.79
N PHE A 74 -16.12 8.60 2.71
CA PHE A 74 -16.36 7.63 1.66
C PHE A 74 -17.75 7.00 1.78
N SER A 75 -18.24 6.81 3.02
CA SER A 75 -19.57 6.24 3.26
C SER A 75 -20.71 7.20 2.88
N ASP A 76 -20.46 8.51 2.87
CA ASP A 76 -21.42 9.54 2.46
C ASP A 76 -21.62 9.61 0.93
N LEU A 77 -20.73 8.98 0.15
CA LEU A 77 -20.85 8.95 -1.30
C LEU A 77 -22.05 8.13 -1.76
N GLU A 78 -22.69 8.58 -2.85
CA GLU A 78 -23.70 7.81 -3.55
C GLU A 78 -23.11 6.48 -4.05
N THR A 79 -23.93 5.44 -4.12
CA THR A 79 -23.47 4.08 -4.49
C THR A 79 -22.68 4.07 -5.80
N MET A 80 -23.16 4.80 -6.82
CA MET A 80 -22.49 4.88 -8.12
C MET A 80 -21.12 5.56 -8.01
N GLU A 81 -21.01 6.61 -7.19
CA GLU A 81 -19.76 7.34 -6.97
C GLU A 81 -18.76 6.46 -6.20
N LYS A 82 -19.20 5.69 -5.20
CA LYS A 82 -18.35 4.68 -4.53
C LYS A 82 -17.75 3.71 -5.53
N TYR A 83 -18.57 3.16 -6.44
CA TYR A 83 -18.08 2.26 -7.48
C TYR A 83 -17.04 2.94 -8.39
N GLU A 84 -17.28 4.17 -8.84
CA GLU A 84 -16.33 4.90 -9.66
C GLU A 84 -14.99 5.12 -8.95
N VAL A 85 -15.04 5.53 -7.67
CA VAL A 85 -13.86 5.79 -6.85
C VAL A 85 -13.06 4.50 -6.61
N MET A 86 -13.73 3.39 -6.28
CA MET A 86 -13.08 2.08 -6.07
C MET A 86 -12.47 1.54 -7.37
N GLN A 87 -13.20 1.61 -8.48
CA GLN A 87 -12.72 1.10 -9.76
C GLN A 87 -11.52 1.90 -10.29
N ASP A 88 -11.49 3.21 -10.06
CA ASP A 88 -10.32 4.03 -10.39
C ASP A 88 -9.07 3.56 -9.62
N ALA A 89 -9.18 3.31 -8.31
CA ALA A 89 -8.06 2.79 -7.51
C ALA A 89 -7.65 1.35 -7.92
N ILE A 90 -8.63 0.48 -8.18
CA ILE A 90 -8.39 -0.90 -8.65
C ILE A 90 -7.62 -0.88 -9.97
N THR A 91 -8.06 -0.08 -10.94
CA THR A 91 -7.42 -0.04 -12.27
C THR A 91 -6.00 0.53 -12.25
N LYS A 92 -5.68 1.41 -11.29
CA LYS A 92 -4.32 1.95 -11.12
C LYS A 92 -3.34 0.98 -10.50
N ILE A 93 -3.81 -0.05 -9.80
CA ILE A 93 -2.98 -0.92 -8.96
C ILE A 93 -3.06 -2.38 -9.37
N GLN A 94 -4.26 -2.95 -9.35
CA GLN A 94 -4.44 -4.39 -9.43
C GLN A 94 -3.94 -4.93 -10.77
N GLY A 95 -3.19 -6.03 -10.72
CA GLY A 95 -2.55 -6.61 -11.91
C GLY A 95 -1.26 -5.93 -12.34
N THR A 96 -0.85 -4.84 -11.69
CA THR A 96 0.44 -4.19 -12.00
C THR A 96 1.58 -5.01 -11.39
N VAL A 97 2.64 -5.20 -12.18
CA VAL A 97 3.86 -5.88 -11.77
C VAL A 97 5.00 -4.89 -11.73
N ILE A 98 5.71 -4.84 -10.61
CA ILE A 98 6.90 -3.98 -10.42
C ILE A 98 8.11 -4.81 -10.05
N ASP A 99 9.30 -4.26 -10.27
CA ASP A 99 10.52 -4.84 -9.71
C ASP A 99 10.64 -4.42 -8.24
N CYS A 100 10.75 -5.40 -7.35
CA CYS A 100 10.80 -5.19 -5.90
C CYS A 100 12.02 -5.86 -5.27
N GLY A 101 13.19 -5.67 -5.90
CA GLY A 101 14.50 -6.04 -5.36
C GLY A 101 15.02 -7.42 -5.81
N SER A 102 16.33 -7.48 -6.04
CA SER A 102 17.13 -8.70 -6.27
C SER A 102 16.46 -9.76 -7.15
N ASP A 103 16.03 -9.34 -8.34
CA ASP A 103 15.36 -10.17 -9.35
C ASP A 103 13.96 -10.71 -8.98
N ASN A 104 13.34 -10.19 -7.91
CA ASN A 104 11.93 -10.42 -7.62
C ASN A 104 11.04 -9.35 -8.24
N ARG A 105 9.91 -9.82 -8.73
CA ARG A 105 8.78 -9.02 -9.17
C ARG A 105 7.69 -9.07 -8.11
N CYS A 106 6.99 -7.96 -7.92
CA CYS A 106 5.84 -7.88 -7.05
C CYS A 106 4.59 -7.66 -7.89
N LEU A 107 3.60 -8.52 -7.72
CA LEU A 107 2.30 -8.43 -8.37
C LEU A 107 1.28 -7.95 -7.35
N TYR A 108 0.63 -6.82 -7.61
CA TYR A 108 -0.52 -6.40 -6.82
C TYR A 108 -1.73 -7.28 -7.16
N ASP A 109 -1.95 -8.29 -6.33
CA ASP A 109 -2.90 -9.36 -6.61
C ASP A 109 -4.28 -9.02 -6.06
N ASN A 110 -4.32 -8.53 -4.81
CA ASN A 110 -5.57 -8.23 -4.12
C ASN A 110 -5.54 -6.81 -3.54
N LEU A 111 -6.57 -6.04 -3.85
CA LEU A 111 -6.88 -4.76 -3.24
C LEU A 111 -8.19 -4.89 -2.46
N HIS A 112 -8.11 -4.65 -1.15
CA HIS A 112 -9.27 -4.65 -0.28
C HIS A 112 -9.48 -3.26 0.30
N ILE A 113 -10.70 -2.73 0.17
CA ILE A 113 -11.08 -1.41 0.65
C ILE A 113 -12.13 -1.62 1.74
N THR A 114 -11.80 -1.25 2.98
CA THR A 114 -12.70 -1.31 4.13
C THR A 114 -13.19 0.07 4.47
N TYR A 115 -14.51 0.24 4.60
CA TYR A 115 -15.15 1.46 5.10
C TYR A 115 -16.06 1.08 6.27
N GLY A 116 -16.03 1.88 7.34
CA GLY A 116 -16.99 1.87 8.46
C GLY A 116 -17.55 0.51 8.92
N ASP A 117 -16.95 -0.07 9.98
CA ASP A 117 -17.48 -1.19 10.78
C ASP A 117 -18.04 -2.40 9.97
N ASP A 118 -17.24 -2.99 9.08
CA ASP A 118 -17.34 -4.44 8.84
C ASP A 118 -16.87 -5.17 10.12
N LYS A 119 -17.70 -5.13 11.17
CA LYS A 119 -17.64 -5.99 12.36
C LYS A 119 -18.71 -7.07 12.31
#